data_AF-A0A3D5VDM1-F1
#
_entry.id   AF-A0A3D5VDM1-F1
#
_cell.length_a   1.000
_cell.length_b   1.000
_cell.length_c   1.000
_cell.angle_alpha   90.00
_cell.angle_beta   90.00
_cell.angle_gamma   90.00
#
_symmetry.space_group_name_H-M   'P 1'
#
loop_
_entity.id
_entity.type
_entity.pdbx_description
1 polymer ?
#
loop_
_entity_poly.entity_id
_entity_poly.type
_entity_poly.pdbx_seq_one_letter_code
_entity_poly.pdbx_strand_id
1 'polypeptide(L)' 'DVSGKVLGRAATQIAALLRGKHKPYFTPHLDTGDFVVVINAEKVV' A
#
# COMPACT_ATOMS: atom_id res chain seq x y z
N ASP A 1 8.56 5.94 0.77
CA ASP A 1 9.59 6.02 -0.27
C ASP A 1 9.65 4.73 -1.06
N VAL A 2 9.63 4.81 -2.39
CA VAL A 2 9.64 3.66 -3.31
C VAL A 2 10.86 3.64 -4.24
N SER A 3 11.82 4.53 -4.05
CA SER A 3 13.08 4.52 -4.80
C SER A 3 13.82 3.19 -4.64
N GLY A 4 14.18 2.55 -5.76
CA GLY A 4 14.91 1.27 -5.76
C GLY A 4 14.09 0.05 -5.32
N LYS A 5 12.77 0.21 -5.08
CA LYS A 5 11.88 -0.91 -4.76
C LYS A 5 11.30 -1.50 -6.03
N VAL A 6 11.17 -2.83 -6.04
CA VAL A 6 10.49 -3.56 -7.12
C VAL A 6 9.01 -3.19 -7.13
N LEU A 7 8.50 -2.70 -8.26
CA LEU A 7 7.12 -2.23 -8.42
C LEU A 7 6.09 -3.18 -7.82
N GLY A 8 6.13 -4.47 -8.20
CA GLY A 8 5.15 -5.46 -7.76
C GLY A 8 5.14 -5.69 -6.25
N ARG A 9 6.31 -5.65 -5.59
CA ARG A 9 6.41 -5.82 -4.14
C ARG A 9 5.90 -4.59 -3.40
N ALA A 10 6.28 -3.39 -3.88
CA ALA A 10 5.81 -2.14 -3.30
C ALA A 10 4.28 -1.98 -3.46
N ALA A 11 3.76 -2.26 -4.66
CA ALA A 11 2.33 -2.18 -4.96
C ALA A 11 1.50 -3.12 -4.09
N THR A 12 1.96 -4.36 -3.87
CA THR A 12 1.26 -5.33 -3.02
C THR A 12 1.14 -4.86 -1.57
N GLN A 13 2.21 -4.28 -1.03
CA GLN A 13 2.20 -3.73 0.33
C GLN A 13 1.28 -2.51 0.44
N ILE A 14 1.36 -1.58 -0.52
CA ILE A 14 0.48 -0.40 -0.56
C ILE A 14 -0.99 -0.83 -0.66
N ALA A 15 -1.31 -1.80 -1.51
CA ALA A 15 -2.66 -2.33 -1.67
C ALA A 15 -3.18 -3.12 -0.44
N ALA A 16 -2.31 -3.54 0.48
CA ALA A 16 -2.71 -4.12 1.76
C ALA A 16 -3.02 -3.03 2.80
N LEU A 17 -2.25 -1.94 2.79
CA LEU A 17 -2.46 -0.77 3.64
C LEU A 17 -3.72 0.00 3.26
N LEU A 18 -3.91 0.29 1.98
CA LEU A 18 -5.11 0.96 1.45
C LEU A 18 -6.40 0.17 1.72
N ARG A 19 -6.30 -1.14 1.91
CA ARG A 19 -7.47 -1.99 2.20
C ARG A 19 -7.70 -2.19 3.70
N GLY A 20 -6.78 -1.75 4.54
CA GLY A 20 -6.85 -1.96 5.99
C GLY A 20 -6.59 -3.40 6.41
N LYS A 21 -6.05 -4.27 5.54
CA LYS A 21 -5.84 -5.72 5.82
C LYS A 21 -4.94 -6.01 7.01
N HIS A 22 -4.13 -5.06 7.43
CA HIS A 22 -3.25 -5.15 8.59
C HIS A 22 -3.97 -4.81 9.91
N LYS A 23 -5.19 -4.28 9.85
CA LYS A 23 -5.99 -3.91 11.01
C LYS A 23 -6.85 -5.12 11.45
N PRO A 24 -6.99 -5.36 12.77
CA PRO A 24 -7.75 -6.50 13.29
C PRO A 24 -9.26 -6.41 13.02
N TYR A 25 -9.77 -5.22 12.73
CA TYR A 25 -11.17 -4.97 12.35
C TYR A 25 -11.38 -4.92 10.83
N PHE A 26 -10.43 -5.43 10.04
CA PHE A 26 -10.57 -5.53 8.59
C PHE A 26 -11.86 -6.24 8.22
N THR A 27 -12.69 -5.57 7.45
CA THR A 27 -13.96 -6.10 6.98
C THR A 27 -14.03 -5.95 5.47
N PRO A 28 -14.20 -7.05 4.68
CA PRO A 28 -14.09 -6.99 3.22
C PRO A 28 -15.05 -6.03 2.52
N HIS A 29 -16.18 -5.73 3.14
CA HIS A 29 -17.23 -4.86 2.58
C HIS A 29 -17.16 -3.40 3.07
N LEU A 30 -16.23 -3.07 3.97
CA LEU A 30 -16.04 -1.73 4.52
C LEU A 30 -14.63 -1.24 4.21
N ASP A 31 -14.52 -0.02 3.70
CA ASP A 31 -13.23 0.62 3.53
C ASP A 31 -12.71 1.09 4.90
N THR A 32 -11.75 0.32 5.43
CA THR A 32 -11.08 0.57 6.71
C THR A 32 -9.60 0.89 6.51
N GLY A 33 -9.23 1.22 5.27
CA GLY A 33 -7.88 1.53 4.85
C GLY A 33 -7.25 2.74 5.52
N ASP A 34 -5.97 2.92 5.20
CA ASP A 34 -5.24 4.15 5.49
C ASP A 34 -4.92 4.89 4.21
N PHE A 35 -4.77 6.20 4.30
CA PHE A 35 -4.27 7.00 3.18
C PHE A 35 -2.75 6.83 3.05
N VAL A 36 -2.32 6.40 1.87
CA VAL A 36 -0.90 6.18 1.57
C VAL A 36 -0.40 7.24 0.61
N VAL A 37 0.66 7.97 1.00
CA VAL A 37 1.37 8.91 0.12
C VAL A 37 2.66 8.27 -0.37
N VAL A 38 2.81 8.21 -1.69
CA VAL A 38 4.00 7.66 -2.35
C VAL A 38 4.89 8.81 -2.84
N ILE A 39 6.15 8.79 -2.43
CA ILE A 39 7.18 9.73 -2.85
C ILE A 39 8.24 9.02 -3.70
N ASN A 40 8.86 9.73 -4.65
CA ASN A 40 9.87 9.21 -5.59
C ASN A 40 9.36 8.05 -6.47
N ALA A 41 8.10 8.10 -6.91
CA ALA A 41 7.49 7.05 -7.72
C ALA A 41 8.22 6.80 -9.06
N GLU A 42 8.89 7.81 -9.61
CA GLU A 42 9.68 7.72 -10.85
C GLU A 42 10.92 6.82 -10.73
N LYS A 43 11.41 6.56 -9.51
CA LYS A 43 12.64 5.79 -9.24
C LYS A 43 12.34 4.33 -8.86
N VAL A 44 11.13 3.87 -9.13
CA VAL A 44 10.74 2.47 -8.91
C VAL A 44 11.39 1.57 -9.97
N VAL A 45 11.72 0.34 -9.59
CA VAL A 45 12.44 -0.64 -10.43
C VAL A 45 11.50 -1.77 -10.88
#